data_AF-A0A2M8L793-F1
#
_entry.id   AF-A0A2M8L793-F1
#
_cell.length_a   1.000
_cell.length_b   1.000
_cell.length_c   1.000
_cell.angle_alpha   90.00
_cell.angle_beta   90.00
_cell.angle_gamma   90.00
#
_symmetry.space_group_name_H-M   'P 1'
#
loop_
_entity.id
_entity.type
_entity.pdbx_description
1 polymer ?
#
loop_
_entity_poly.entity_id
_entity_poly.type
_entity_poly.pdbx_seq_one_letter_code
_entity_poly.pdbx_strand_id
1 'polypeptide(L)' 'MAALPKRKISTRRQGKRRAANKLAKPTLGPCPRCQQLKPPHQVCPNCDENR' A
#
# COMPACT_ATOMS: atom_id res chain seq x y z
N MET A 1 -4.03 30.22 20.24
CA MET A 1 -5.35 29.65 19.85
C MET A 1 -5.20 29.01 18.49
N ALA A 2 -5.59 27.74 18.31
CA ALA A 2 -5.45 27.02 17.04
C ALA A 2 -6.72 27.11 16.19
N ALA A 3 -6.60 27.01 14.86
CA ALA A 3 -7.74 27.01 13.96
C ALA A 3 -8.64 25.79 14.21
N LEU A 4 -9.88 26.05 14.63
CA LEU A 4 -10.90 25.03 14.83
C LEU A 4 -11.87 24.97 13.64
N PRO A 5 -12.37 23.79 13.28
CA PRO A 5 -13.40 23.67 12.25
C PRO A 5 -14.69 24.34 12.71
N LYS A 6 -15.20 25.29 11.92
CA LYS A 6 -16.44 26.01 12.23
C LYS A 6 -17.70 25.12 12.22
N ARG A 7 -17.71 24.05 11.41
CA ARG A 7 -18.85 23.14 11.23
C ARG A 7 -18.39 21.71 10.94
N LYS A 8 -19.26 20.73 11.22
CA LYS A 8 -19.08 19.32 10.84
C LYS A 8 -19.00 19.19 9.30
N ILE A 9 -18.06 18.37 8.84
CA ILE A 9 -17.90 18.04 7.42
C ILE A 9 -19.06 17.12 6.99
N SER A 10 -19.74 17.44 5.88
CA SER A 10 -20.84 16.62 5.36
C SER A 10 -20.36 15.22 4.95
N THR A 11 -21.25 14.23 5.03
CA THR A 11 -20.97 12.84 4.63
C THR A 11 -20.43 12.76 3.19
N ARG A 12 -21.04 13.51 2.26
CA ARG A 12 -20.59 13.62 0.86
C ARG A 12 -19.16 14.19 0.75
N ARG A 13 -18.83 15.24 1.51
CA ARG A 13 -17.49 15.86 1.46
C ARG A 13 -16.43 14.93 2.08
N GLN A 14 -16.77 14.26 3.17
CA GLN A 14 -15.89 13.26 3.78
C GLN A 14 -15.64 12.07 2.86
N GLY A 15 -16.69 11.53 2.22
CA GLY A 15 -16.61 10.42 1.28
C GLY A 15 -15.74 10.76 0.07
N LYS A 16 -15.96 11.92 -0.56
CA LYS A 16 -15.11 12.39 -1.67
C LYS A 16 -13.62 12.49 -1.28
N ARG A 17 -13.33 13.02 -0.10
CA ARG A 17 -11.95 13.11 0.42
C ARG A 17 -11.33 11.72 0.64
N ARG A 18 -12.08 10.76 1.19
CA ARG A 18 -11.60 9.39 1.41
C ARG A 18 -11.44 8.58 0.12
N ALA A 19 -12.22 8.89 -0.91
CA ALA A 19 -12.17 8.18 -2.19
C ALA A 19 -10.81 8.27 -2.91
N ALA A 20 -9.99 9.29 -2.60
CA ALA A 20 -8.63 9.42 -3.10
C ALA A 20 -7.63 8.47 -2.40
N ASN A 21 -7.95 8.00 -1.18
CA ASN A 21 -7.06 7.17 -0.38
C ASN A 21 -7.25 5.69 -0.72
N LYS A 22 -6.84 5.29 -1.92
CA LYS A 22 -6.89 3.90 -2.36
C LYS A 22 -5.53 3.24 -2.19
N LEU A 23 -5.49 2.08 -1.53
CA LEU A 23 -4.28 1.26 -1.46
C LEU A 23 -4.11 0.52 -2.78
N ALA A 24 -2.96 0.69 -3.43
CA ALA A 24 -2.58 -0.13 -4.57
C ALA A 24 -2.07 -1.50 -4.07
N LYS A 25 -2.38 -2.57 -4.81
CA LYS A 25 -1.78 -3.88 -4.53
C LYS A 25 -0.28 -3.82 -4.84
N PRO A 26 0.58 -4.44 -4.02
CA PRO A 26 2.00 -4.52 -4.34
C PRO A 26 2.19 -5.33 -5.62
N THR A 27 3.10 -4.87 -6.48
CA THR A 27 3.55 -5.65 -7.62
C THR A 27 4.43 -6.79 -7.10
N LEU A 28 4.03 -8.02 -7.37
CA LEU A 28 4.80 -9.21 -7.02
C LEU A 28 5.21 -9.91 -8.31
N GLY A 29 6.48 -10.31 -8.39
CA GLY A 29 7.03 -11.07 -9.51
C GLY A 29 7.44 -12.47 -9.06
N PRO A 30 7.47 -13.47 -9.96
CA PRO A 30 7.96 -14.79 -9.63
C PRO A 30 9.47 -14.77 -9.37
N CYS A 31 9.92 -15.49 -8.34
CA CYS A 31 11.33 -15.75 -8.10
C CYS A 31 11.86 -16.80 -9.12
N PRO A 32 13.00 -16.57 -9.78
CA PRO A 32 13.54 -17.52 -10.77
C PRO A 32 13.96 -18.88 -10.18
N ARG A 33 14.16 -18.97 -8.85
CA ARG A 33 14.63 -20.18 -8.18
C ARG A 33 13.50 -20.98 -7.52
N CYS A 34 12.68 -20.32 -6.69
CA CYS A 34 11.62 -20.96 -5.91
C CYS A 34 10.20 -20.74 -6.48
N GLN A 35 10.05 -20.01 -7.60
CA GLN A 35 8.76 -19.62 -8.22
C GLN A 35 7.77 -18.88 -7.30
N GLN A 36 8.17 -18.57 -6.07
CA GLN A 36 7.36 -17.82 -5.13
C GLN A 36 7.28 -16.34 -5.52
N LEU A 37 6.15 -15.73 -5.16
CA LEU A 37 5.90 -14.32 -5.39
C LEU A 37 6.73 -13.48 -4.44
N LYS A 38 7.61 -12.65 -5.01
CA LYS A 38 8.47 -11.73 -4.26
C LYS A 38 8.26 -10.29 -4.71
N PRO A 39 8.48 -9.31 -3.81
CA PRO A 39 8.58 -7.92 -4.22
C PRO A 39 9.79 -7.72 -5.16
N PRO A 40 9.67 -6.82 -6.15
CA PRO A 40 10.78 -6.48 -7.04
C PRO A 40 11.92 -5.81 -6.25
N HIS A 41 13.16 -6.00 -6.72
CA HIS A 41 14.38 -5.44 -6.12
C HIS A 41 14.68 -5.85 -4.67
N GLN A 42 14.00 -6.87 -4.14
CA GLN A 42 14.30 -7.48 -2.85
C GLN A 42 14.82 -8.91 -3.01
N VAL A 43 15.64 -9.35 -2.06
CA VAL A 43 16.05 -10.76 -1.95
C VAL A 43 14.82 -11.59 -1.57
N CYS A 44 14.76 -12.81 -2.08
CA CYS A 44 13.60 -13.67 -1.88
C CYS A 44 13.70 -14.33 -0.51
N PRO A 45 12.75 -14.10 0.43
CA PRO A 45 12.87 -14.54 1.83
C PRO A 45 12.95 -16.05 2.01
N ASN A 46 12.46 -16.82 1.03
CA ASN A 46 12.52 -18.29 1.03
C ASN A 46 13.78 -18.85 0.37
N CYS A 47 14.43 -18.04 -0.46
CA CYS A 47 15.62 -18.42 -1.21
C CYS A 47 16.86 -17.72 -0.60
N ASP A 48 16.77 -17.25 0.66
CA ASP A 48 17.79 -16.47 1.39
C ASP A 48 19.06 -17.26 1.74
N GLU A 49 19.20 -18.48 1.23
CA GLU A 49 20.51 -19.12 1.08
C GLU A 49 20.91 -19.04 -0.40
N ASN A 50 22.02 -18.34 -0.66
CA ASN A 50 22.78 -18.41 -1.90
C ASN A 50 23.38 -19.82 -2.08
N ARG A 51 22.52 -20.82 -2.22
CA ARG A 51 22.80 -22.17 -2.69
C ARG A 51 21.57 -22.73 -3.37
#